data_AF-A0ABD4DRD0-F1
#
_entry.id   AF-A0ABD4DRD0-F1
#
_cell.length_a   1.000
_cell.length_b   1.000
_cell.length_c   1.000
_cell.angle_alpha   90.00
_cell.angle_beta   90.00
_cell.angle_gamma   90.00
#
_symmetry.space_group_name_H-M   'P 1'
#
loop_
_entity.id
_entity.type
_entity.pdbx_description
1 polymer ?
#
loop_
_entity_poly.entity_id
_entity_poly.type
_entity_poly.pdbx_seq_one_letter_code
_entity_poly.pdbx_strand_id
1 'polypeptide(L)'
;MQKHTKVYLAFFNPHNPEWIACEICNNQAVDIHHIERQGEHGKKRKDEQDKIENLIAVCRKCHDLAHANKFTKDYLREIHNKKIKMYQP
;
A
#
# COMPACT_ATOMS: atom_id res chain seq x y z
N MET A 1 -4.60 -14.79 -2.17
CA MET A 1 -3.96 -13.46 -2.04
C MET A 1 -4.09 -12.72 -3.36
N GLN A 2 -4.49 -11.45 -3.31
CA GLN A 2 -4.64 -10.61 -4.50
C GLN A 2 -3.27 -10.27 -5.12
N LYS A 3 -3.25 -9.86 -6.39
CA LYS A 3 -2.01 -9.54 -7.13
C LYS A 3 -1.20 -8.44 -6.43
N HIS A 4 -1.82 -7.32 -6.08
CA HIS A 4 -1.17 -6.23 -5.34
C HIS A 4 -0.57 -6.70 -4.00
N THR A 5 -1.24 -7.59 -3.27
CA THR A 5 -0.71 -8.13 -2.01
C THR A 5 0.59 -8.90 -2.25
N LYS A 6 0.67 -9.68 -3.34
CA LYS A 6 1.89 -10.40 -3.72
C LYS A 6 3.01 -9.45 -4.09
N VAL A 7 2.73 -8.39 -4.87
CA VAL A 7 3.74 -7.37 -5.24
C VAL A 7 4.29 -6.68 -4.00
N TYR A 8 3.42 -6.26 -3.09
CA TYR A 8 3.82 -5.61 -1.84
C TYR A 8 4.71 -6.51 -0.97
N LEU A 9 4.30 -7.76 -0.76
CA LEU A 9 5.04 -8.72 0.04
C LEU A 9 6.37 -9.11 -0.59
N ALA A 10 6.42 -9.30 -1.91
CA ALA A 10 7.66 -9.60 -2.61
C ALA A 10 8.71 -8.49 -2.43
N PHE A 11 8.28 -7.22 -2.32
CA PHE A 11 9.17 -6.09 -2.11
C PHE A 11 9.62 -5.94 -0.64
N PHE A 12 8.69 -5.89 0.30
CA PHE A 12 9.02 -5.56 1.70
C PHE A 12 9.27 -6.77 2.59
N ASN A 13 8.66 -7.92 2.30
CA ASN A 13 8.66 -9.03 3.23
C ASN A 13 8.61 -10.40 2.53
N PRO A 14 9.60 -10.70 1.65
CA PRO A 14 9.60 -11.92 0.85
C PRO A 14 9.74 -13.19 1.68
N HIS A 15 10.22 -13.09 2.93
CA HIS A 15 10.52 -14.23 3.79
C HIS A 15 9.56 -14.43 4.98
N ASN A 16 8.78 -13.41 5.40
CA ASN A 16 7.92 -13.51 6.60
C ASN A 16 6.54 -12.86 6.42
N PRO A 17 5.68 -13.33 5.50
CA PRO A 17 4.41 -12.66 5.15
C PRO A 17 3.35 -12.61 6.27
N GLU A 18 3.61 -13.24 7.42
CA GLU A 18 2.64 -13.38 8.52
C GLU A 18 2.38 -12.07 9.29
N TRP A 19 3.37 -11.18 9.31
CA TRP A 19 3.23 -9.89 9.99
C TRP A 19 3.76 -8.74 9.14
N ILE A 20 2.87 -7.77 8.88
CA ILE A 20 3.19 -6.53 8.19
C ILE A 20 2.70 -5.38 9.07
N ALA A 21 3.54 -4.40 9.35
CA ALA A 21 3.13 -3.20 10.06
C ALA A 21 2.37 -2.25 9.11
N CYS A 22 1.28 -1.68 9.60
CA CYS A 22 0.57 -0.56 8.98
C CYS A 22 1.51 0.63 8.88
N GLU A 23 1.67 1.17 7.68
CA GLU A 23 2.64 2.25 7.44
C GLU A 23 2.24 3.58 8.10
N ILE A 24 0.98 3.71 8.51
CA ILE A 24 0.42 4.93 9.12
C ILE A 24 0.50 4.88 10.65
N CYS A 25 0.17 3.73 11.26
CA CYS A 25 0.03 3.63 12.73
C CYS A 25 0.78 2.46 13.36
N ASN A 26 1.56 1.70 12.58
CA ASN A 26 2.36 0.55 13.01
C ASN A 26 1.60 -0.65 13.61
N ASN A 27 0.26 -0.58 13.71
CA ASN A 27 -0.57 -1.75 14.03
C ASN A 27 -0.48 -2.81 12.93
N GLN A 28 -0.87 -4.05 13.20
CA GLN A 28 -0.89 -5.10 12.18
C GLN A 28 -1.74 -4.69 10.97
N ALA A 29 -1.12 -4.64 9.80
CA ALA A 29 -1.79 -4.43 8.53
C ALA A 29 -2.53 -5.72 8.14
N VAL A 30 -3.77 -5.54 7.71
CA VAL A 30 -4.64 -6.64 7.24
C VAL A 30 -5.05 -6.45 5.79
N ASP A 31 -4.86 -5.24 5.25
CA ASP A 31 -5.21 -4.87 3.90
C ASP A 31 -4.02 -4.15 3.22
N ILE A 32 -3.84 -4.40 1.92
CA ILE A 32 -2.93 -3.63 1.07
C ILE A 32 -3.81 -2.75 0.20
N HIS A 33 -3.71 -1.44 0.40
CA HIS A 33 -4.57 -0.44 -0.23
C HIS A 33 -3.88 0.21 -1.44
N HIS A 34 -4.66 0.57 -2.47
CA HIS A 34 -4.19 1.38 -3.59
C HIS A 34 -4.33 2.87 -3.27
N ILE A 35 -3.23 3.63 -3.29
CA ILE A 35 -3.23 5.07 -2.98
C ILE A 35 -4.04 5.85 -4.03
N GLU A 36 -3.82 5.53 -5.31
CA GLU A 36 -4.56 6.05 -6.44
C GLU A 36 -5.58 5.02 -6.94
N ARG A 37 -6.80 5.47 -7.22
CA ARG A 37 -7.91 4.56 -7.50
C ARG A 37 -7.74 3.92 -8.88
N GLN A 38 -8.19 2.67 -8.98
CA GLN A 38 -8.16 1.87 -10.21
C GLN A 38 -8.81 2.55 -11.43
N GLY A 39 -9.82 3.40 -11.18
CA GLY A 39 -10.52 4.15 -12.22
C GLY A 39 -9.70 5.28 -12.86
N GLU A 40 -8.70 5.82 -12.17
CA GLU A 40 -7.88 6.93 -12.67
C GLU A 40 -6.83 6.48 -13.70
N HIS A 41 -6.41 5.22 -13.64
CA HIS A 41 -5.44 4.64 -14.58
C HIS A 41 -6.08 4.07 -15.86
N GLY A 42 -7.41 4.02 -15.94
CA GLY A 42 -8.13 3.45 -17.07
C GLY A 42 -8.04 1.91 -17.13
N LYS A 43 -9.06 1.27 -17.72
CA LYS A 43 -9.21 -0.21 -17.73
C LYS A 43 -8.03 -0.98 -18.34
N LYS A 44 -7.19 -0.33 -19.16
CA LYS A 44 -6.05 -0.93 -19.88
C LYS A 44 -4.73 -0.90 -19.12
N ARG A 45 -4.62 -0.18 -17.99
CA ARG A 45 -3.36 -0.04 -17.23
C ARG A 45 -3.49 -0.64 -15.84
N LYS A 46 -3.94 -1.90 -15.78
CA LYS A 46 -4.07 -2.65 -14.52
C LYS A 46 -2.70 -2.93 -13.89
N ASP A 47 -1.69 -3.21 -14.71
CA ASP A 47 -0.33 -3.47 -14.22
C ASP A 47 0.30 -2.26 -13.55
N GLU A 48 -0.06 -1.05 -13.96
CA GLU A 48 0.42 0.17 -13.31
C GLU A 48 -0.22 0.41 -11.94
N GLN A 49 -1.44 -0.08 -11.75
CA GLN A 49 -2.15 0.06 -10.47
C GLN A 49 -1.50 -0.79 -9.38
N ASP A 50 -0.97 -1.95 -9.75
CA ASP A 50 -0.32 -2.88 -8.81
C ASP A 50 1.18 -2.57 -8.61
N LYS A 51 1.70 -1.43 -9.10
CA LYS A 51 3.09 -1.03 -8.86
C LYS A 51 3.29 -0.71 -7.37
N ILE A 52 4.47 -1.06 -6.83
CA ILE A 52 4.77 -0.88 -5.41
C ILE A 52 4.53 0.56 -4.93
N GLU A 53 4.93 1.55 -5.74
CA GLU A 53 4.72 2.99 -5.54
C GLU A 53 3.26 3.42 -5.32
N ASN A 54 2.29 2.62 -5.78
CA ASN A 54 0.85 2.87 -5.61
C ASN A 54 0.20 1.99 -4.52
N LEU A 55 0.97 1.15 -3.83
CA LEU A 55 0.46 0.22 -2.82
C LEU A 55 0.88 0.66 -1.42
N ILE A 56 0.01 0.49 -0.42
CA ILE A 56 0.34 0.79 0.97
C ILE A 56 -0.27 -0.25 1.91
N ALA A 57 0.51 -0.76 2.87
CA ALA A 57 0.00 -1.66 3.89
C ALA A 57 -0.70 -0.88 5.01
N VAL A 58 -1.96 -1.21 5.27
CA VAL A 58 -2.78 -0.52 6.27
C VAL A 58 -3.56 -1.51 7.14
N CYS A 59 -3.77 -1.13 8.41
CA CYS A 59 -4.73 -1.81 9.26
C CYS A 59 -6.16 -1.43 8.85
N ARG A 60 -7.16 -2.21 9.27
CA ARG A 60 -8.56 -1.99 8.89
C ARG A 60 -9.03 -0.57 9.18
N LYS A 61 -8.71 -0.05 10.38
CA LYS A 61 -9.04 1.32 10.79
C LYS A 61 -8.47 2.37 9.84
N CYS A 62 -7.20 2.24 9.46
CA CYS A 62 -6.55 3.17 8.54
C CYS A 62 -7.10 3.04 7.12
N HIS A 63 -7.47 1.83 6.70
CA HIS A 63 -8.13 1.58 5.42
C HIS A 63 -9.49 2.32 5.33
N ASP A 64 -10.33 2.20 6.37
CA ASP A 64 -11.61 2.89 6.43
C ASP A 64 -11.44 4.43 6.43
N LEU A 65 -10.42 4.94 7.13
CA LEU A 65 -10.07 6.36 7.12
C LEU A 65 -9.58 6.84 5.74
N ALA A 66 -8.82 6.03 5.02
CA ALA A 66 -8.40 6.32 3.65
C ALA A 66 -9.61 6.36 2.70
N HIS A 67 -10.54 5.41 2.81
CA HIS A 67 -11.80 5.40 2.06
C HIS A 67 -12.67 6.63 2.36
N ALA A 68 -12.68 7.07 3.63
CA ALA A 68 -13.36 8.28 4.06
C ALA A 68 -12.65 9.59 3.66
N ASN A 69 -11.56 9.52 2.86
CA ASN A 69 -10.69 10.64 2.48
C ASN A 69 -10.17 11.44 3.70
N LYS A 70 -9.99 10.81 4.86
CA LYS A 70 -9.34 11.43 6.03
C LYS A 70 -7.83 11.53 5.86
N PHE A 71 -7.26 10.66 5.04
CA PHE A 71 -5.88 10.74 4.59
C PHE A 71 -5.86 11.23 3.14
N THR A 72 -5.04 12.25 2.86
CA THR A 72 -4.83 12.69 1.48
C THR A 72 -3.96 11.68 0.74
N LYS A 73 -4.14 11.56 -0.57
CA LYS A 73 -3.30 10.67 -1.40
C LYS A 73 -1.81 11.02 -1.27
N ASP A 74 -1.51 12.32 -1.22
CA ASP A 74 -0.15 12.81 -1.05
C ASP A 74 0.47 12.34 0.26
N TYR A 75 -0.25 12.47 1.39
CA TYR A 75 0.20 11.98 2.69
C TYR A 75 0.49 10.46 2.68
N LEU A 76 -0.40 9.67 2.08
CA LEU A 76 -0.20 8.22 1.94
C LEU A 76 1.04 7.91 1.10
N ARG A 77 1.23 8.65 -0.01
CA ARG A 77 2.38 8.51 -0.91
C ARG A 77 3.68 8.92 -0.23
N GLU A 78 3.69 9.99 0.55
CA GLU A 78 4.85 10.44 1.31
C GLU A 78 5.30 9.40 2.34
N ILE A 79 4.36 8.84 3.11
CA ILE A 79 4.65 7.76 4.07
C ILE A 79 5.25 6.56 3.35
N HIS A 80 4.58 6.10 2.28
CA HIS A 80 5.02 4.92 1.56
C HIS A 80 6.40 5.12 0.91
N ASN A 81 6.63 6.28 0.30
CA ASN A 81 7.92 6.62 -0.30
C ASN A 81 9.05 6.68 0.73
N LYS A 82 8.78 7.14 1.96
CA LYS A 82 9.77 7.09 3.05
C LYS A 82 10.15 5.65 3.37
N LYS A 83 9.17 4.74 3.43
CA LYS A 83 9.41 3.31 3.67
C LYS A 83 10.20 2.67 2.52
N ILE A 84 9.85 2.94 1.26
CA ILE A 84 10.60 2.46 0.09
C ILE A 84 12.06 2.92 0.18
N LYS A 85 12.31 4.21 0.45
CA LYS A 85 13.66 4.77 0.57
C LYS A 85 14.47 4.14 1.71
N MET A 86 13.82 3.70 2.79
CA MET A 86 14.50 2.98 3.87
C MET A 86 14.86 1.54 3.47
N TYR A 87 14.12 0.93 2.54
CA TYR A 87 14.33 -0.45 2.07
C TYR A 87 15.28 -0.56 0.89
N GLN A 88 15.44 0.51 0.11
CA GLN A 88 16.35 0.58 -1.03
C GLN A 88 17.65 1.27 -0.58
N PRO A 89 18.77 0.53 -0.42
CA PRO A 89 20.06 1.10 -0.02
C PRO A 89 20.67 2.01 -1.09
#